data_AF-A0A0R3KZV7-F1
#
_entry.id   AF-A0A0R3KZV7-F1
#
_cell.length_a   1.000
_cell.length_b   1.000
_cell.length_c   1.000
_cell.angle_alpha   90.00
_cell.angle_beta   90.00
_cell.angle_gamma   90.00
#
_symmetry.space_group_name_H-M   'P 1'
#
loop_
_entity.id
_entity.type
_entity.pdbx_description
1 polymer ?
#
loop_
_entity_poly.entity_id
_entity_poly.type
_entity_poly.pdbx_seq_one_letter_code
_entity_poly.pdbx_strand_id
1 'polypeptide(L)' 'MRFDTSLWEREHGKKPSGRRKWRFRIVSTRITLRDYEFVTETAVTFPAACKIAIKKARLRRSDQVVLLP' A
#
# COMPACT_ATOMS: atom_id res chain seq x y z
N MET A 1 -0.88 -4.26 -12.16
CA MET A 1 -0.81 -3.84 -10.74
C MET A 1 0.36 -4.50 -10.04
N ARG A 2 1.37 -3.72 -9.65
CA ARG A 2 2.54 -4.14 -8.89
C ARG A 2 2.34 -3.77 -7.42
N PHE A 3 2.60 -4.72 -6.52
CA PHE A 3 2.66 -4.50 -5.07
C PHE A 3 4.10 -4.64 -4.62
N ASP A 4 4.62 -3.61 -3.98
CA ASP A 4 5.96 -3.62 -3.40
C ASP A 4 5.85 -3.65 -1.87
N THR A 5 6.31 -4.75 -1.27
CA THR A 5 6.41 -4.92 0.18
C THR A 5 7.84 -4.83 0.70
N SER A 6 8.80 -4.56 -0.18
CA SER A 6 10.24 -4.67 0.11
C SER A 6 10.68 -3.69 1.22
N LEU A 7 10.12 -2.49 1.25
CA LEU A 7 10.41 -1.50 2.29
C LEU A 7 9.98 -1.98 3.68
N TRP A 8 8.78 -2.57 3.77
CA TRP A 8 8.27 -3.12 5.02
C TRP A 8 9.12 -4.31 5.49
N GLU A 9 9.44 -5.22 4.57
CA GLU A 9 10.26 -6.40 4.86
C GLU A 9 11.67 -6.02 5.31
N ARG A 10 12.24 -4.97 4.71
CA ARG A 10 13.54 -4.42 5.10
C ARG A 10 13.56 -3.85 6.52
N GLU A 11 12.49 -3.16 6.91
CA GLU A 11 12.44 -2.52 8.22
C GLU A 11 12.06 -3.51 9.34
N HIS A 12 11.09 -4.38 9.07
CA HIS A 12 10.55 -5.29 10.09
C HIS A 12 11.25 -6.66 10.11
N GLY A 13 12.04 -7.00 9.09
CA GLY A 13 12.76 -8.27 8.97
C GLY A 13 11.88 -9.51 8.77
N LYS A 14 10.59 -9.32 8.44
CA LYS A 14 9.60 -10.40 8.28
C LYS A 14 8.69 -10.06 7.10
N LYS A 15 7.81 -10.98 6.69
CA LYS A 15 6.74 -10.69 5.73
C LYS A 15 5.53 -10.00 6.41
N PRO A 16 4.86 -9.06 5.73
CA PRO A 16 3.70 -8.36 6.28
C PRO A 16 2.58 -9.35 6.61
N SER A 17 2.27 -9.46 7.89
CA SER A 17 1.33 -10.44 8.44
C SER A 17 0.64 -9.89 9.69
N GLY A 18 -0.49 -10.50 10.04
CA GLY A 18 -1.30 -10.10 11.18
C GLY A 18 -2.29 -8.97 10.90
N ARG A 19 -2.88 -8.45 11.98
CA ARG A 19 -3.91 -7.40 11.96
C ARG A 19 -3.33 -6.11 12.51
N ARG A 20 -3.17 -5.10 11.67
CA ARG A 20 -2.56 -3.80 12.01
C ARG A 20 -3.19 -2.68 11.18
N LYS A 21 -2.90 -1.43 11.54
CA LYS A 21 -3.12 -0.31 10.62
C LYS A 21 -1.99 -0.31 9.61
N TRP A 22 -2.32 -0.40 8.33
CA TRP A 22 -1.33 -0.52 7.25
C TRP A 22 -1.23 0.80 6.51
N ARG A 23 0.01 1.23 6.22
CA ARG A 23 0.29 2.42 5.45
C ARG A 23 0.68 2.04 4.03
N PHE A 24 0.04 2.67 3.04
CA PHE A 24 0.34 2.44 1.64
C PHE A 24 0.61 3.76 0.92
N ARG A 25 1.52 3.72 -0.04
CA ARG A 25 1.75 4.75 -1.05
C ARG A 25 1.32 4.22 -2.41
N ILE A 26 0.38 4.90 -3.04
CA ILE A 26 -0.02 4.66 -4.42
C ILE A 26 0.83 5.58 -5.28
N VAL A 27 1.72 4.99 -6.06
CA VAL A 27 2.66 5.72 -6.92
C VAL A 27 1.91 6.17 -8.15
N SER A 28 1.94 7.47 -8.43
CA SER A 28 1.29 7.99 -9.63
C SER A 28 2.10 7.62 -10.89
N THR A 29 1.40 7.27 -11.97
CA THR A 29 2.04 7.05 -13.28
C THR A 29 2.36 8.36 -14.01
N ARG A 30 1.82 9.49 -13.55
CA ARG A 30 2.03 10.81 -14.14
C ARG A 30 2.92 11.66 -13.24
N ILE A 31 3.98 12.23 -13.83
CA ILE A 31 4.95 13.11 -13.15
C ILE A 31 4.26 14.32 -12.47
N THR A 32 3.17 14.81 -13.06
CA THR A 32 2.42 15.98 -12.55
C THR A 32 1.46 15.65 -11.40
N LEU A 33 1.19 14.37 -11.15
CA LEU A 33 0.30 13.94 -10.08
C LEU A 33 1.12 13.44 -8.91
N ARG A 34 0.89 14.03 -7.74
CA ARG A 34 1.55 13.63 -6.49
C ARG A 34 1.12 12.21 -6.09
N ASP A 35 2.07 11.45 -5.58
CA ASP A 35 1.82 10.16 -4.96
C ASP A 35 0.77 10.28 -3.85
N TYR A 36 -0.08 9.28 -3.74
CA TYR A 36 -1.15 9.27 -2.75
C TYR A 36 -0.84 8.28 -1.65
N GLU A 37 -0.65 8.81 -0.44
CA GLU A 37 -0.48 7.99 0.75
C GLU A 37 -1.77 7.89 1.54
N PHE A 38 -2.01 6.74 2.13
CA PHE A 38 -3.09 6.57 3.10
C PHE A 38 -2.75 5.47 4.10
N VAL A 39 -3.40 5.54 5.26
CA VAL A 39 -3.38 4.52 6.30
C VAL A 39 -4.77 3.90 6.40
N THR A 40 -4.87 2.60 6.67
CA THR A 40 -6.17 1.98 6.96
C THR A 40 -6.74 2.55 8.26
N GLU A 41 -8.01 2.98 8.24
CA GLU A 41 -8.66 3.61 9.40
C GLU A 41 -8.72 2.67 10.61
N THR A 42 -8.97 1.39 10.35
CA THR A 42 -9.02 0.32 11.34
C THR A 42 -7.87 -0.67 11.17
N ALA A 43 -7.58 -1.41 12.24
CA ALA A 43 -6.65 -2.52 12.16
C ALA A 43 -7.30 -3.65 11.36
N VAL A 44 -6.70 -4.00 10.22
CA VAL A 44 -7.20 -5.03 9.30
C VAL A 44 -6.10 -6.03 9.00
N THR A 45 -6.47 -7.23 8.53
CA THR A 45 -5.48 -8.20 8.08
C THR A 45 -4.79 -7.69 6.82
N PHE A 46 -3.52 -8.06 6.61
CA PHE A 46 -2.77 -7.63 5.43
C PHE A 46 -3.51 -7.89 4.10
N PRO A 47 -4.14 -9.06 3.85
CA PRO A 47 -4.91 -9.28 2.63
C PRO A 47 -6.10 -8.32 2.46
N ALA A 48 -6.79 -7.98 3.56
CA ALA A 48 -7.88 -7.01 3.53
C ALA A 48 -7.37 -5.59 3.24
N ALA A 49 -6.23 -5.23 3.83
CA ALA A 49 -5.54 -3.96 3.58
C ALA A 49 -5.13 -3.82 2.10
N CYS A 50 -4.56 -4.88 1.52
CA CYS A 50 -4.21 -4.93 0.10
C CYS A 50 -5.43 -4.73 -0.81
N LYS A 51 -6.59 -5.34 -0.49
CA LYS A 51 -7.83 -5.11 -1.25
C LYS A 51 -8.25 -3.64 -1.24
N ILE A 52 -8.14 -2.97 -0.10
CA ILE A 52 -8.45 -1.53 0.03
C ILE A 52 -7.47 -0.70 -0.82
N ALA A 53 -6.18 -1.00 -0.73
CA ALA A 53 -5.14 -0.33 -1.50
C ALA A 53 -5.33 -0.54 -3.02
N ILE A 54 -5.70 -1.75 -3.44
CA ILE A 54 -6.04 -2.06 -4.83
C ILE A 54 -7.20 -1.21 -5.33
N LYS A 55 -8.27 -1.13 -4.54
CA LYS A 55 -9.46 -0.34 -4.90
C LYS A 55 -9.10 1.14 -5.07
N LYS A 56 -8.30 1.70 -4.16
CA LYS A 56 -7.83 3.09 -4.23
C LYS A 56 -6.89 3.35 -5.41
N ALA A 57 -5.98 2.42 -5.71
CA ALA A 57 -5.07 2.54 -6.84
C ALA A 57 -5.80 2.48 -8.19
N ARG A 58 -6.79 1.60 -8.32
CA ARG A 58 -7.67 1.54 -9.51
C ARG A 58 -8.42 2.85 -9.74
N LEU A 59 -8.99 3.44 -8.68
CA LEU A 59 -9.68 4.75 -8.78
C LEU A 59 -8.74 5.84 -9.30
N ARG A 60 -7.45 5.76 -8.95
CA ARG A 60 -6.41 6.70 -9.39
C ARG A 60 -5.74 6.31 -10.71
N ARG A 61 -6.16 5.21 -11.35
CA ARG A 61 -5.53 4.64 -12.56
C ARG A 61 -4.01 4.44 -12.39
N SER A 62 -3.61 4.05 -11.19
CA SER A 62 -2.22 3.73 -10.85
C SER A 62 -2.01 2.23 -10.90
N ASP A 63 -0.86 1.83 -11.43
CA ASP A 63 -0.44 0.44 -11.52
C ASP A 63 0.50 0.00 -10.39
N GLN A 64 0.86 0.89 -9.46
CA GLN A 64 1.86 0.60 -8.43
C GLN A 64 1.42 1.03 -7.03
N VAL A 65 1.48 0.07 -6.10
CA VAL A 65 1.23 0.26 -4.67
C VAL A 65 2.45 -0.18 -3.90
N VAL A 66 2.94 0.67 -3.01
CA VAL A 66 4.07 0.40 -2.12
C VAL A 66 3.53 0.34 -0.69
N LEU A 67 3.84 -0.74 0.02
CA LEU A 67 3.61 -0.84 1.45
C LEU A 67 4.72 -0.07 2.18
N LEU A 68 4.31 0.92 2.96
CA LEU A 68 5.22 1.67 3.82
C LEU A 68 5.29 1.00 5.20
N PRO A 69 6.43 1.12 5.89
CA PRO A 69 6.56 0.71 7.28
C PRO A 69 5.58 1.43 8.22
#